data_AF-A0A8J5T9K2-F1
#
_entry.id   AF-A0A8J5T9K2-F1
#
_cell.length_a   1.000
_cell.length_b   1.000
_cell.length_c   1.000
_cell.angle_alpha   90.00
_cell.angle_beta   90.00
_cell.angle_gamma   90.00
#
_symmetry.space_group_name_H-M   'P 1'
#
loop_
_entity.id
_entity.type
_entity.pdbx_description
1 polymer ?
#
loop_
_entity_poly.entity_id
_entity_poly.type
_entity_poly.pdbx_seq_one_letter_code
_entity_poly.pdbx_strand_id
1 'polypeptide(L)'
;MALAAPTSTAMRVSRQCTALPAASACRSKPCAVRCRAVAAAAACKVAVRDAAAPLRRGARRSAVVTVEGMWRQVQGCDDWEGLLEPALHPVLRGEVARYGELVDACYKAFDLDPASRRYLNCKYGRERMLEEVGMAAAGYEVTRYLYAAPDVNVPTMEPSTCGRGRWIGYVAVSTDEMTRRLGRRDVLVSFRGTVTPAEWMTNLMSSLEPARLDPCDPRPDVKVESGFLSLYTSADKTCRFGGAGSCREQLLREVSRLIESCSKSKPDQDISVTLAGHSMGSALALLFAYDLAELGLNRDSTGRVAPVTVFSFGGPRVGNAAFKARCDELGVKALRVANVHDPITKLPGIFLNEATTGLLRPWRGSCYTHVGVELPLDFFKVGDLAAVHDLGTYIALLRSDTKPHAAAPSARDRDDDGGGVLAKVMEFVGRQRAGALPWQDAALQMGGLVQTLGLI
;
A
#
# COMPACT_ATOMS: atom_id res chain seq x y z
N MET A 1 6.41 55.48 -36.17
CA MET A 1 5.19 55.40 -35.35
C MET A 1 4.22 54.47 -36.06
N ALA A 2 3.71 53.46 -35.34
CA ALA A 2 2.84 52.36 -35.78
C ALA A 2 3.44 51.35 -36.79
N LEU A 3 3.85 50.18 -36.29
CA LEU A 3 3.99 48.93 -37.04
C LEU A 3 3.69 47.76 -36.10
N ALA A 4 2.70 46.96 -36.46
CA ALA A 4 2.17 45.82 -35.72
C ALA A 4 2.77 44.49 -36.21
N ALA A 5 2.86 43.52 -35.29
CA ALA A 5 3.03 42.05 -35.38
C ALA A 5 4.14 41.55 -34.41
N PRO A 6 4.18 40.26 -33.95
CA PRO A 6 3.46 39.09 -34.48
C PRO A 6 2.80 38.11 -33.48
N THR A 7 1.74 37.47 -34.00
CA THR A 7 1.27 36.07 -33.89
C THR A 7 1.75 35.11 -32.79
N SER A 8 0.76 34.54 -32.08
CA SER A 8 0.83 33.29 -31.31
C SER A 8 0.41 32.11 -32.20
N THR A 9 1.26 31.08 -32.28
CA THR A 9 0.97 29.81 -32.99
C THR A 9 0.61 28.74 -31.96
N ALA A 10 -0.67 28.41 -31.84
CA ALA A 10 -1.16 27.25 -31.11
C ALA A 10 -1.31 26.06 -32.09
N MET A 11 -0.50 25.03 -31.88
CA MET A 11 -0.55 23.77 -32.64
C MET A 11 -1.75 22.95 -32.18
N ARG A 12 -2.81 22.89 -32.99
CA ARG A 12 -3.97 22.00 -32.81
C ARG A 12 -3.65 20.63 -33.43
N VAL A 13 -3.46 19.61 -32.61
CA VAL A 13 -3.42 18.21 -33.08
C VAL A 13 -4.86 17.68 -33.10
N SER A 14 -5.42 17.58 -34.31
CA SER A 14 -6.72 16.97 -34.58
C SER A 14 -6.60 15.45 -34.55
N ARG A 15 -7.34 14.76 -33.67
CA ARG A 15 -7.54 13.31 -33.73
C ARG A 15 -8.73 13.02 -34.65
N GLN A 16 -8.47 12.50 -35.85
CA GLN A 16 -9.48 11.95 -36.74
C GLN A 16 -10.00 10.63 -36.15
N CYS A 17 -11.28 10.60 -35.78
CA CYS A 17 -12.03 9.37 -35.53
C CYS A 17 -12.59 8.88 -36.87
N THR A 18 -12.16 7.70 -37.32
CA THR A 18 -12.78 6.99 -38.44
C THR A 18 -13.89 6.09 -37.90
N ALA A 19 -15.14 6.50 -38.15
CA ALA A 19 -16.33 5.67 -37.95
C ALA A 19 -16.54 4.78 -39.19
N LEU A 20 -16.76 3.49 -38.99
CA LEU A 20 -17.21 2.55 -40.03
C LEU A 20 -18.74 2.57 -40.15
N PRO A 21 -19.32 2.39 -41.35
CA PRO A 21 -20.74 2.63 -41.59
C PRO A 21 -21.61 1.40 -41.34
N ALA A 22 -22.86 1.69 -40.94
CA ALA A 22 -23.95 0.75 -40.75
C ALA A 22 -24.52 0.24 -42.09
N ALA A 23 -24.96 -1.02 -42.11
CA ALA A 23 -25.79 -1.59 -43.18
C ALA A 23 -27.06 -2.25 -42.58
N SER A 24 -28.21 -1.74 -42.97
CA SER A 24 -29.56 -2.36 -42.90
C SER A 24 -29.68 -3.41 -44.01
N ALA A 25 -30.57 -4.41 -44.08
CA ALA A 25 -31.71 -4.92 -43.32
C ALA A 25 -31.99 -6.36 -43.84
N CYS A 26 -32.65 -7.23 -43.06
CA CYS A 26 -33.85 -7.97 -43.48
C CYS A 26 -34.23 -9.09 -42.49
N ARG A 27 -35.54 -9.20 -42.27
CA ARG A 27 -36.23 -10.13 -41.37
C ARG A 27 -36.31 -11.54 -41.96
N SER A 28 -36.18 -12.58 -41.13
CA SER A 28 -36.92 -13.85 -41.31
C SER A 28 -37.09 -14.59 -39.98
N LYS A 29 -38.21 -15.31 -39.86
CA LYS A 29 -38.87 -15.88 -38.66
C LYS A 29 -38.27 -17.24 -38.21
N PRO A 30 -38.59 -17.74 -37.00
CA PRO A 30 -37.88 -18.84 -36.34
C PRO A 30 -38.41 -20.22 -36.73
N CYS A 31 -37.51 -21.20 -36.86
CA CYS A 31 -37.85 -22.60 -37.07
C CYS A 31 -37.66 -23.38 -35.75
N ALA A 32 -38.74 -23.99 -35.27
CA ALA A 32 -38.77 -24.86 -34.10
C ALA A 32 -38.33 -26.28 -34.49
N VAL A 33 -37.36 -26.83 -33.77
CA VAL A 33 -37.04 -28.27 -33.82
C VAL A 33 -37.23 -28.85 -32.43
N ARG A 34 -38.23 -29.73 -32.31
CA ARG A 34 -38.53 -30.59 -31.16
C ARG A 34 -37.46 -31.69 -31.05
N CYS A 35 -36.74 -31.76 -29.93
CA CYS A 35 -36.00 -32.96 -29.55
C CYS A 35 -36.94 -33.89 -28.77
N ARG A 36 -37.21 -35.07 -29.35
CA ARG A 36 -37.93 -36.18 -28.72
C ARG A 36 -36.94 -36.98 -27.88
N ALA A 37 -37.21 -37.10 -26.58
CA ALA A 37 -36.58 -38.08 -25.71
C ALA A 37 -37.13 -39.47 -26.04
N VAL A 38 -36.25 -40.46 -26.22
CA VAL A 38 -36.61 -41.88 -26.21
C VAL A 38 -35.59 -42.60 -25.34
N ALA A 39 -36.08 -43.17 -24.24
CA ALA A 39 -35.35 -44.04 -23.36
C ALA A 39 -35.17 -45.43 -24.03
N ALA A 40 -33.99 -46.01 -23.90
CA ALA A 40 -33.78 -47.43 -24.12
C ALA A 40 -32.83 -47.97 -23.04
N ALA A 41 -33.40 -48.73 -22.12
CA ALA A 41 -32.68 -49.54 -21.16
C ALA A 41 -32.18 -50.81 -21.87
N ALA A 42 -30.90 -51.13 -21.71
CA ALA A 42 -30.36 -52.44 -22.02
C ALA A 42 -29.38 -52.85 -20.92
N ALA A 43 -29.83 -53.79 -20.10
CA ALA A 43 -29.00 -54.49 -19.12
C ALA A 43 -28.07 -55.46 -19.85
N CYS A 44 -26.80 -55.47 -19.49
CA CYS A 44 -25.91 -56.57 -19.83
C CYS A 44 -25.08 -56.95 -18.60
N LYS A 45 -25.13 -58.24 -18.25
CA LYS A 45 -24.55 -58.83 -17.05
C LYS A 45 -23.35 -59.70 -17.45
N VAL A 46 -22.28 -59.55 -16.66
CA VAL A 46 -21.19 -60.50 -16.35
C VAL A 46 -20.02 -60.61 -17.33
N ALA A 47 -18.83 -60.24 -16.83
CA ALA A 47 -17.67 -61.14 -16.72
C ALA A 47 -16.64 -60.54 -15.75
N VAL A 48 -16.56 -61.08 -14.53
CA VAL A 48 -15.44 -60.84 -13.62
C VAL A 48 -14.30 -61.75 -14.08
N ARG A 49 -13.17 -61.16 -14.44
CA ARG A 49 -11.88 -61.86 -14.49
C ARG A 49 -10.96 -61.18 -13.49
N ASP A 50 -10.59 -61.96 -12.48
CA ASP A 50 -9.53 -61.66 -11.52
C ASP A 50 -8.20 -61.44 -12.23
N ALA A 51 -7.64 -60.25 -12.08
CA ALA A 51 -6.20 -60.00 -12.14
C ALA A 51 -5.90 -58.59 -11.61
N ALA A 52 -5.18 -58.50 -10.49
CA ALA A 52 -3.89 -57.78 -10.40
C ALA A 52 -3.67 -57.07 -9.05
N ALA A 53 -2.52 -57.45 -8.48
CA ALA A 53 -1.55 -56.62 -7.76
C ALA A 53 -1.84 -56.21 -6.30
N PRO A 54 -0.82 -56.26 -5.41
CA PRO A 54 -0.98 -55.89 -4.02
C PRO A 54 -1.25 -54.39 -3.93
N LEU A 55 -2.24 -54.03 -3.11
CA LEU A 55 -2.44 -52.67 -2.61
C LEU A 55 -1.19 -52.22 -1.86
N ARG A 56 -0.24 -51.61 -2.60
CA ARG A 56 0.72 -50.71 -1.99
C ARG A 56 -0.10 -49.56 -1.43
N ARG A 57 -0.29 -49.56 -0.10
CA ARG A 57 -0.59 -48.36 0.66
C ARG A 57 0.53 -47.37 0.39
N GLY A 58 0.38 -46.59 -0.69
CA GLY A 58 1.14 -45.39 -0.88
C GLY A 58 0.78 -44.49 0.29
N ALA A 59 1.71 -44.34 1.24
CA ALA A 59 1.67 -43.22 2.15
C ALA A 59 1.52 -41.98 1.27
N ARG A 60 0.34 -41.36 1.33
CA ARG A 60 0.06 -40.09 0.69
C ARG A 60 1.01 -39.11 1.35
N ARG A 61 2.22 -38.95 0.78
CA ARG A 61 3.16 -37.91 1.21
C ARG A 61 2.34 -36.64 1.10
N SER A 62 2.04 -36.01 2.25
CA SER A 62 1.48 -34.67 2.27
C SER A 62 2.34 -33.87 1.32
N ALA A 63 1.78 -33.40 0.20
CA ALA A 63 2.54 -32.60 -0.74
C ALA A 63 3.11 -31.43 0.05
N VAL A 64 4.44 -31.27 0.03
CA VAL A 64 5.07 -30.15 0.71
C VAL A 64 4.55 -28.91 0.01
N VAL A 65 3.75 -28.12 0.72
CA VAL A 65 3.13 -26.92 0.19
C VAL A 65 4.21 -25.87 0.02
N THR A 66 4.48 -25.46 -1.23
CA THR A 66 5.55 -24.50 -1.56
C THR A 66 4.98 -23.11 -1.78
N VAL A 67 5.84 -22.08 -1.66
CA VAL A 67 5.46 -20.70 -2.02
C VAL A 67 5.06 -20.62 -3.48
N GLU A 68 5.82 -21.24 -4.39
CA GLU A 68 5.49 -21.37 -5.81
C GLU A 68 4.10 -21.98 -6.05
N GLY A 69 3.72 -23.04 -5.32
CA GLY A 69 2.40 -23.66 -5.49
C GLY A 69 1.23 -22.81 -4.98
N MET A 70 1.49 -21.83 -4.11
CA MET A 70 0.48 -21.01 -3.45
C MET A 70 0.61 -19.51 -3.73
N TRP A 71 1.46 -19.11 -4.68
CA TRP A 71 1.88 -17.71 -4.75
C TRP A 71 0.70 -16.76 -5.01
N ARG A 72 -0.31 -17.21 -5.77
CA ARG A 72 -1.53 -16.42 -6.05
C ARG A 72 -2.37 -16.20 -4.79
N GLN A 73 -2.50 -17.22 -3.95
CA GLN A 73 -3.19 -17.12 -2.66
C GLN A 73 -2.39 -16.28 -1.66
N VAL A 74 -1.06 -16.38 -1.65
CA VAL A 74 -0.20 -15.48 -0.87
C VAL A 74 -0.38 -14.03 -1.31
N GLN A 75 -0.60 -13.79 -2.61
CA GLN A 75 -0.91 -12.49 -3.20
C GLN A 75 -2.41 -12.13 -3.14
N GLY A 76 -3.21 -12.88 -2.37
CA GLY A 76 -4.59 -12.51 -2.04
C GLY A 76 -5.62 -12.72 -3.15
N CYS A 77 -5.42 -13.64 -4.10
CA CYS A 77 -6.40 -13.88 -5.17
C CYS A 77 -7.83 -14.14 -4.66
N ASP A 78 -7.96 -14.81 -3.51
CA ASP A 78 -9.22 -15.11 -2.82
C ASP A 78 -9.30 -14.40 -1.46
N ASP A 79 -8.73 -13.19 -1.36
CA ASP A 79 -8.77 -12.37 -0.14
C ASP A 79 -8.26 -13.09 1.13
N TRP A 80 -7.28 -13.99 0.92
CA TRP A 80 -6.68 -14.85 1.96
C TRP A 80 -7.69 -15.71 2.73
N GLU A 81 -8.84 -16.03 2.12
CA GLU A 81 -9.86 -16.89 2.72
C GLU A 81 -9.25 -18.23 3.14
N GLY A 82 -9.50 -18.63 4.40
CA GLY A 82 -8.97 -19.86 4.98
C GLY A 82 -7.46 -19.87 5.26
N LEU A 83 -6.75 -18.76 5.04
CA LEU A 83 -5.31 -18.64 5.34
C LEU A 83 -5.01 -17.88 6.63
N LEU A 84 -5.97 -17.09 7.14
CA LEU A 84 -5.78 -16.25 8.34
C LEU A 84 -6.26 -16.95 9.62
N GLU A 85 -7.41 -17.65 9.56
CA GLU A 85 -8.05 -18.32 10.70
C GLU A 85 -8.32 -19.80 10.40
N PRO A 86 -8.32 -20.70 11.42
CA PRO A 86 -8.11 -20.46 12.85
C PRO A 86 -6.63 -20.33 13.27
N ALA A 87 -5.69 -20.55 12.35
CA ALA A 87 -4.28 -20.29 12.55
C ALA A 87 -3.67 -19.81 11.22
N LEU A 88 -2.78 -18.82 11.30
CA LEU A 88 -2.14 -18.24 10.12
C LEU A 88 -1.34 -19.31 9.36
N HIS A 89 -1.67 -19.51 8.09
CA HIS A 89 -1.06 -20.54 7.26
C HIS A 89 0.47 -20.36 7.21
N PRO A 90 1.30 -21.39 7.45
CA PRO A 90 2.75 -21.23 7.61
C PRO A 90 3.46 -20.57 6.41
N VAL A 91 3.01 -20.88 5.19
CA VAL A 91 3.56 -20.26 3.96
C VAL A 91 3.23 -18.76 3.91
N LEU A 92 1.99 -18.38 4.23
CA LEU A 92 1.58 -16.97 4.25
C LEU A 92 2.32 -16.24 5.37
N ARG A 93 2.37 -16.81 6.57
CA ARG A 93 3.11 -16.30 7.72
C ARG A 93 4.58 -15.98 7.39
N GLY A 94 5.28 -16.94 6.77
CA GLY A 94 6.68 -16.77 6.38
C GLY A 94 6.88 -15.67 5.34
N GLU A 95 5.99 -15.57 4.36
CA GLU A 95 6.08 -14.53 3.33
C GLU A 95 5.71 -13.14 3.86
N VAL A 96 4.70 -13.02 4.73
CA VAL A 96 4.37 -11.75 5.39
C VAL A 96 5.54 -11.29 6.27
N ALA A 97 6.13 -12.18 7.07
CA ALA A 97 7.34 -11.86 7.85
C ALA A 97 8.49 -11.38 6.96
N ARG A 98 8.73 -12.05 5.83
CA ARG A 98 9.77 -11.70 4.86
C ARG A 98 9.55 -10.32 4.24
N TYR A 99 8.30 -9.98 3.89
CA TYR A 99 7.98 -8.63 3.40
C TYR A 99 8.18 -7.57 4.49
N GLY A 100 7.90 -7.89 5.75
CA GLY A 100 8.25 -7.04 6.89
C GLY A 100 9.76 -6.80 7.01
N GLU A 101 10.58 -7.85 6.89
CA GLU A 101 12.05 -7.74 6.91
C GLU A 101 12.60 -6.87 5.77
N LEU A 102 11.99 -6.93 4.59
CA LEU A 102 12.33 -6.06 3.46
C LEU A 102 11.95 -4.59 3.71
N VAL A 103 10.95 -4.33 4.57
CA VAL A 103 10.66 -2.96 5.06
C VAL A 103 11.66 -2.55 6.12
N ASP A 104 12.03 -3.46 7.03
CA ASP A 104 13.06 -3.22 8.06
C ASP A 104 14.44 -2.91 7.46
N ALA A 105 14.76 -3.46 6.29
CA ALA A 105 15.94 -3.09 5.50
C ALA A 105 16.04 -1.58 5.26
N CYS A 106 14.90 -0.92 5.02
CA CYS A 106 14.87 0.54 4.87
C CYS A 106 15.30 1.24 6.16
N TYR A 107 14.88 0.77 7.33
CA TYR A 107 15.24 1.39 8.60
C TYR A 107 16.73 1.21 8.93
N LYS A 108 17.28 0.01 8.69
CA LYS A 108 18.71 -0.29 8.89
C LYS A 108 19.62 0.57 7.98
N ALA A 109 19.22 0.73 6.72
CA ALA A 109 19.96 1.51 5.73
C ALA A 109 19.82 3.03 5.89
N PHE A 110 18.83 3.52 6.65
CA PHE A 110 18.58 4.95 6.80
C PHE A 110 19.60 5.62 7.72
N ASP A 111 20.14 6.74 7.28
CA ASP A 111 21.09 7.53 8.05
C ASP A 111 20.40 8.64 8.85
N LEU A 112 20.45 8.49 10.17
CA LEU A 112 19.90 9.42 11.15
C LEU A 112 20.96 10.27 11.84
N ASP A 113 22.25 10.08 11.52
CA ASP A 113 23.31 10.88 12.11
C ASP A 113 23.31 12.30 11.50
N PRO A 114 22.97 13.36 12.27
CA PRO A 114 22.95 14.73 11.75
C PRO A 114 24.33 15.24 11.30
N ALA A 115 25.42 14.63 11.78
CA ALA A 115 26.78 14.96 11.36
C ALA A 115 27.15 14.30 10.02
N SER A 116 26.37 13.32 9.54
CA SER A 116 26.65 12.63 8.30
C SER A 116 26.31 13.47 7.07
N ARG A 117 27.18 13.40 6.05
CA ARG A 117 26.90 13.96 4.72
C ARG A 117 25.69 13.30 4.02
N ARG A 118 25.28 12.11 4.51
CA ARG A 118 24.14 11.34 4.02
C ARG A 118 22.95 11.39 4.99
N TYR A 119 22.92 12.34 5.93
CA TYR A 119 21.77 12.53 6.81
C TYR A 119 20.45 12.53 6.01
N LEU A 120 19.46 11.75 6.47
CA LEU A 120 18.16 11.51 5.83
C LEU A 120 18.23 10.83 4.44
N ASN A 121 19.33 10.14 4.15
CA ASN A 121 19.53 9.34 2.96
C ASN A 121 19.92 7.90 3.30
N CYS A 122 19.98 7.05 2.29
CA CYS A 122 20.54 5.70 2.42
C CYS A 122 22.06 5.76 2.64
N LYS A 123 22.57 5.01 3.61
CA LYS A 123 24.00 4.87 3.93
C LYS A 123 24.79 4.22 2.78
N TYR A 124 24.16 3.27 2.10
CA TYR A 124 24.81 2.34 1.19
C TYR A 124 24.49 2.63 -0.28
N GLY A 125 25.40 2.21 -1.16
CA GLY A 125 25.16 2.17 -2.60
C GLY A 125 24.09 1.13 -2.94
N ARG A 126 23.31 1.41 -4.00
CA ARG A 126 22.14 0.63 -4.40
C ARG A 126 22.40 -0.88 -4.50
N GLU A 127 23.49 -1.26 -5.18
CA GLU A 127 23.83 -2.65 -5.46
C GLU A 127 24.16 -3.45 -4.19
N ARG A 128 24.73 -2.80 -3.17
CA ARG A 128 25.13 -3.44 -1.93
C ARG A 128 24.16 -3.20 -0.77
N MET A 129 23.08 -2.44 -0.99
CA MET A 129 22.22 -1.99 0.12
C MET A 129 21.70 -3.16 0.95
N LEU A 130 21.17 -4.20 0.30
CA LEU A 130 20.66 -5.38 0.99
C LEU A 130 21.76 -6.19 1.65
N GLU A 131 22.94 -6.31 1.04
CA GLU A 131 24.09 -6.98 1.63
C GLU A 131 24.55 -6.30 2.93
N GLU A 132 24.69 -4.98 2.89
CA GLU A 132 25.22 -4.16 3.99
C GLU A 132 24.29 -4.13 5.21
N VAL A 133 22.98 -4.35 5.00
CA VAL A 133 21.99 -4.51 6.10
C VAL A 133 21.80 -5.96 6.54
N GLY A 134 22.64 -6.90 6.06
CA GLY A 134 22.62 -8.31 6.44
C GLY A 134 21.58 -9.15 5.71
N MET A 135 21.12 -8.70 4.55
CA MET A 135 20.05 -9.31 3.74
C MET A 135 20.51 -9.71 2.33
N ALA A 136 21.79 -10.08 2.16
CA ALA A 136 22.33 -10.55 0.88
C ALA A 136 21.52 -11.73 0.28
N ALA A 137 21.01 -12.62 1.13
CA ALA A 137 20.21 -13.78 0.75
C ALA A 137 18.72 -13.47 0.52
N ALA A 138 18.30 -12.20 0.55
CA ALA A 138 16.89 -11.82 0.33
C ALA A 138 16.41 -12.14 -1.10
N GLY A 139 17.35 -12.25 -2.06
CA GLY A 139 17.06 -12.65 -3.42
C GLY A 139 16.46 -11.55 -4.29
N TYR A 140 16.69 -10.28 -3.97
CA TYR A 140 16.25 -9.12 -4.75
C TYR A 140 17.42 -8.24 -5.15
N GLU A 141 17.30 -7.61 -6.32
CA GLU A 141 18.22 -6.59 -6.80
C GLU A 141 17.55 -5.22 -6.72
N VAL A 142 18.14 -4.30 -5.98
CA VAL A 142 17.61 -2.93 -5.86
C VAL A 142 17.88 -2.18 -7.16
N THR A 143 16.84 -1.64 -7.78
CA THR A 143 16.93 -0.96 -9.08
C THR A 143 16.79 0.56 -8.95
N ARG A 144 16.06 1.04 -7.94
CA ARG A 144 15.86 2.47 -7.73
C ARG A 144 15.68 2.82 -6.25
N TYR A 145 16.26 3.95 -5.84
CA TYR A 145 15.92 4.60 -4.58
C TYR A 145 14.82 5.63 -4.78
N LEU A 146 13.94 5.72 -3.78
CA LEU A 146 12.76 6.57 -3.78
C LEU A 146 12.95 7.75 -2.84
N TYR A 147 12.59 8.92 -3.33
CA TYR A 147 12.72 10.18 -2.61
C TYR A 147 11.40 10.93 -2.56
N ALA A 148 11.12 11.53 -1.41
CA ALA A 148 10.02 12.48 -1.23
C ALA A 148 10.56 13.91 -1.07
N ALA A 149 9.78 14.90 -1.55
CA ALA A 149 10.16 16.30 -1.49
C ALA A 149 10.30 16.83 -0.04
N PRO A 150 11.22 17.78 0.21
CA PRO A 150 11.46 18.30 1.55
C PRO A 150 10.31 19.19 2.08
N ASP A 151 9.52 19.78 1.17
CA ASP A 151 8.47 20.79 1.44
C ASP A 151 7.19 20.21 2.08
N VAL A 152 7.11 18.89 2.24
CA VAL A 152 6.01 18.26 2.97
C VAL A 152 6.32 18.46 4.46
N ASN A 153 5.55 19.34 5.09
CA ASN A 153 5.73 19.72 6.49
C ASN A 153 5.49 18.49 7.39
N VAL A 154 6.54 17.74 7.72
CA VAL A 154 6.53 16.67 8.74
C VAL A 154 7.25 17.24 9.97
N PRO A 155 6.53 17.56 11.07
CA PRO A 155 7.04 18.42 12.12
C PRO A 155 7.81 17.61 13.15
N THR A 156 8.99 17.12 12.76
CA THR A 156 10.05 16.68 13.71
C THR A 156 11.45 16.82 13.15
N MET A 157 11.58 17.08 11.85
CA MET A 157 12.88 17.10 11.22
C MET A 157 13.08 18.49 10.69
N GLU A 158 13.89 19.27 11.44
CA GLU A 158 14.44 20.57 11.08
C GLU A 158 14.43 20.75 9.56
N PRO A 159 13.88 21.87 9.03
CA PRO A 159 13.92 22.14 7.60
C PRO A 159 15.34 21.92 7.14
N SER A 160 15.54 20.87 6.34
CA SER A 160 16.87 20.43 5.98
C SER A 160 17.57 21.62 5.33
N THR A 161 18.60 22.16 5.98
CA THR A 161 19.36 23.34 5.51
C THR A 161 19.94 23.13 4.11
N CYS A 162 19.99 21.88 3.65
CA CYS A 162 20.45 21.45 2.34
C CYS A 162 19.36 21.42 1.24
N GLY A 163 18.08 21.58 1.56
CA GLY A 163 16.98 21.51 0.59
C GLY A 163 16.92 20.17 -0.16
N ARG A 164 17.32 19.08 0.49
CA ARG A 164 17.44 17.73 -0.10
C ARG A 164 16.22 16.89 0.27
N GLY A 165 15.51 16.39 -0.74
CA GLY A 165 14.55 15.29 -0.64
C GLY A 165 15.04 14.10 0.18
N ARG A 166 14.09 13.48 0.85
CA ARG A 166 14.32 12.47 1.89
C ARG A 166 14.16 11.08 1.29
N TRP A 167 15.07 10.17 1.61
CA TRP A 167 14.96 8.79 1.17
C TRP A 167 13.84 8.08 1.94
N ILE A 168 12.88 7.50 1.21
CA ILE A 168 11.67 6.89 1.80
C ILE A 168 11.53 5.40 1.48
N GLY A 169 12.42 4.84 0.66
CA GLY A 169 12.31 3.44 0.27
C GLY A 169 13.03 3.12 -1.03
N TYR A 170 12.73 1.94 -1.57
CA TYR A 170 13.38 1.45 -2.78
C TYR A 170 12.46 0.56 -3.61
N VAL A 171 12.79 0.45 -4.90
CA VAL A 171 12.22 -0.52 -5.84
C VAL A 171 13.27 -1.59 -6.10
N ALA A 172 12.85 -2.84 -6.10
CA ALA A 172 13.69 -3.99 -6.38
C ALA A 172 12.96 -5.02 -7.23
N VAL A 173 13.72 -5.91 -7.87
CA VAL A 173 13.18 -7.02 -8.65
C VAL A 173 13.77 -8.33 -8.16
N SER A 174 12.97 -9.39 -8.12
CA SER A 174 13.44 -10.71 -7.69
C SER A 174 14.52 -11.24 -8.65
N THR A 175 15.62 -11.75 -8.10
CA THR A 175 16.64 -12.51 -8.84
C THR A 175 16.05 -13.75 -9.51
N ASP A 176 16.75 -14.37 -10.44
CA ASP A 176 16.28 -15.59 -11.10
C ASP A 176 16.12 -16.77 -10.11
N GLU A 177 16.95 -16.84 -9.08
CA GLU A 177 16.81 -17.82 -7.99
C GLU A 177 15.54 -17.57 -7.17
N MET A 178 15.32 -16.32 -6.75
CA MET A 178 14.13 -15.97 -5.98
C MET A 178 12.85 -16.12 -6.81
N THR A 179 12.91 -15.77 -8.10
CA THR A 179 11.82 -15.97 -9.06
C THR A 179 11.39 -17.44 -9.11
N ARG A 180 12.35 -18.38 -9.09
CA ARG A 180 12.06 -19.82 -9.04
C ARG A 180 11.39 -20.24 -7.73
N ARG A 181 11.86 -19.73 -6.59
CA ARG A 181 11.24 -20.00 -5.27
C ARG A 181 9.81 -19.45 -5.19
N LEU A 182 9.60 -18.27 -5.75
CA LEU A 182 8.34 -17.52 -5.70
C LEU A 182 7.31 -18.01 -6.72
N GLY A 183 7.73 -18.71 -7.78
CA GLY A 183 6.88 -19.13 -8.90
C GLY A 183 6.51 -18.02 -9.88
N ARG A 184 7.00 -16.79 -9.65
CA ARG A 184 6.76 -15.61 -10.50
C ARG A 184 7.85 -14.57 -10.34
N ARG A 185 8.00 -13.67 -11.32
CA ARG A 185 8.89 -12.52 -11.24
C ARG A 185 8.22 -11.44 -10.40
N ASP A 186 8.81 -11.11 -9.26
CA ASP A 186 8.22 -10.16 -8.31
C ASP A 186 8.92 -8.81 -8.41
N VAL A 187 8.15 -7.77 -8.71
CA VAL A 187 8.57 -6.37 -8.57
C VAL A 187 8.17 -5.91 -7.18
N LEU A 188 9.16 -5.66 -6.34
CA LEU A 188 8.97 -5.22 -4.96
C LEU A 188 9.15 -3.71 -4.86
N VAL A 189 8.24 -3.05 -4.15
CA VAL A 189 8.46 -1.70 -3.62
C VAL A 189 8.39 -1.75 -2.11
N SER A 190 9.43 -1.25 -1.45
CA SER A 190 9.52 -1.21 0.01
C SER A 190 9.57 0.24 0.48
N PHE A 191 8.66 0.61 1.38
CA PHE A 191 8.57 1.95 1.97
C PHE A 191 8.79 1.92 3.48
N ARG A 192 9.69 2.77 3.98
CA ARG A 192 9.77 3.07 5.41
C ARG A 192 8.66 4.05 5.83
N GLY A 193 8.29 3.97 7.10
CA GLY A 193 7.55 5.01 7.80
C GLY A 193 8.44 6.15 8.29
N THR A 194 7.89 7.05 9.09
CA THR A 194 8.66 8.08 9.79
C THR A 194 9.43 7.49 10.97
N VAL A 195 10.48 8.18 11.43
CA VAL A 195 11.25 7.76 12.62
C VAL A 195 10.53 8.16 13.90
N THR A 196 9.76 9.25 13.85
CA THR A 196 8.89 9.73 14.92
C THR A 196 7.44 9.70 14.44
N PRO A 197 6.67 8.63 14.73
CA PRO A 197 5.28 8.52 14.30
C PRO A 197 4.38 9.61 14.89
N ALA A 198 4.70 10.08 16.10
CA ALA A 198 3.84 10.96 16.90
C ALA A 198 3.58 12.34 16.31
N GLU A 199 4.61 13.09 15.90
CA GLU A 199 4.34 14.42 15.33
C GLU A 199 3.79 14.33 13.91
N TRP A 200 4.16 13.29 13.16
CA TRP A 200 3.55 13.06 11.86
C TRP A 200 2.04 12.78 11.96
N MET A 201 1.61 12.01 12.98
CA MET A 201 0.18 11.81 13.28
C MET A 201 -0.57 13.13 13.50
N THR A 202 0.06 14.16 14.09
CA THR A 202 -0.61 15.45 14.30
C THR A 202 -0.91 16.19 12.99
N ASN A 203 -0.10 15.98 11.96
CA ASN A 203 -0.30 16.58 10.64
C ASN A 203 -1.24 15.77 9.72
N LEU A 204 -1.41 14.48 9.99
CA LEU A 204 -2.36 13.60 9.28
C LEU A 204 -3.82 13.73 9.73
N MET A 205 -4.11 14.64 10.65
CA MET A 205 -5.49 14.99 10.99
C MET A 205 -6.11 15.93 9.94
N SER A 206 -5.58 15.92 8.71
CA SER A 206 -6.00 16.78 7.60
C SER A 206 -7.24 16.24 6.89
N SER A 207 -7.78 17.06 5.98
CA SER A 207 -9.00 16.77 5.22
C SER A 207 -8.79 15.74 4.11
N LEU A 208 -9.85 14.97 3.82
CA LEU A 208 -9.95 14.16 2.61
C LEU A 208 -9.97 15.05 1.37
N GLU A 209 -9.06 14.80 0.43
CA GLU A 209 -8.97 15.47 -0.85
C GLU A 209 -9.18 14.49 -2.01
N PRO A 210 -9.81 14.91 -3.12
CA PRO A 210 -9.91 14.08 -4.31
C PRO A 210 -8.52 13.68 -4.81
N ALA A 211 -8.30 12.39 -5.08
CA ALA A 211 -6.99 11.88 -5.45
C ALA A 211 -6.44 12.51 -6.75
N ARG A 212 -7.33 12.70 -7.76
CA ARG A 212 -7.03 13.30 -9.09
C ARG A 212 -5.74 12.76 -9.74
N LEU A 213 -5.48 11.48 -9.55
CA LEU A 213 -4.27 10.85 -10.06
C LEU A 213 -4.39 10.56 -11.56
N ASP A 214 -5.57 10.16 -12.06
CA ASP A 214 -5.84 10.07 -13.51
C ASP A 214 -6.43 11.38 -14.04
N PRO A 215 -5.71 12.15 -14.88
CA PRO A 215 -6.23 13.36 -15.49
C PRO A 215 -7.32 13.11 -16.56
N CYS A 216 -7.37 11.89 -17.12
CA CYS A 216 -8.30 11.52 -18.19
C CYS A 216 -9.66 11.06 -17.65
N ASP A 217 -9.71 10.54 -16.42
CA ASP A 217 -10.93 10.12 -15.73
C ASP A 217 -10.95 10.71 -14.30
N PRO A 218 -11.20 12.02 -14.15
CA PRO A 218 -11.20 12.65 -12.84
C PRO A 218 -12.37 12.15 -11.99
N ARG A 219 -12.10 11.31 -11.00
CA ARG A 219 -13.06 10.78 -10.00
C ARG A 219 -13.08 11.66 -8.74
N PRO A 220 -13.96 12.66 -8.61
CA PRO A 220 -13.93 13.60 -7.48
C PRO A 220 -14.44 12.99 -6.15
N ASP A 221 -15.17 11.88 -6.23
CA ASP A 221 -15.71 11.12 -5.11
C ASP A 221 -14.65 10.23 -4.44
N VAL A 222 -13.65 9.79 -5.20
CA VAL A 222 -12.49 9.05 -4.69
C VAL A 222 -11.55 10.02 -3.98
N LYS A 223 -11.58 9.99 -2.64
CA LYS A 223 -10.80 10.89 -1.79
C LYS A 223 -9.82 10.15 -0.90
N VAL A 224 -8.65 10.75 -0.73
CA VAL A 224 -7.54 10.26 0.09
C VAL A 224 -7.10 11.36 1.07
N GLU A 225 -6.40 10.99 2.14
CA GLU A 225 -5.84 11.95 3.09
C GLU A 225 -4.82 12.85 2.37
N SER A 226 -4.92 14.16 2.58
CA SER A 226 -4.17 15.16 1.81
C SER A 226 -2.68 15.16 2.12
N GLY A 227 -2.26 14.80 3.34
CA GLY A 227 -0.86 14.63 3.71
C GLY A 227 -0.17 13.52 2.90
N PHE A 228 -0.78 12.34 2.78
CA PHE A 228 -0.29 11.25 1.93
C PHE A 228 -0.24 11.67 0.46
N LEU A 229 -1.29 12.31 -0.02
CA LEU A 229 -1.38 12.76 -1.41
C LEU A 229 -0.29 13.80 -1.73
N SER A 230 -0.08 14.76 -0.84
CA SER A 230 1.00 15.75 -0.97
C SER A 230 2.36 15.08 -0.95
N LEU A 231 2.62 14.18 0.02
CA LEU A 231 3.90 13.47 0.08
C LEU A 231 4.20 12.67 -1.18
N TYR A 232 3.16 12.11 -1.78
CA TYR A 232 3.24 11.30 -2.98
C TYR A 232 3.44 12.13 -4.27
N THR A 233 2.78 13.29 -4.38
CA THR A 233 2.70 14.08 -5.63
C THR A 233 3.60 15.32 -5.66
N SER A 234 4.04 15.82 -4.51
CA SER A 234 4.90 17.01 -4.46
C SER A 234 6.24 16.74 -5.14
N ALA A 235 6.56 17.55 -6.14
CA ALA A 235 7.84 17.50 -6.84
C ALA A 235 8.90 18.35 -6.14
N ASP A 236 10.15 17.87 -6.12
CA ASP A 236 11.28 18.67 -5.69
C ASP A 236 11.62 19.73 -6.76
N LYS A 237 11.22 20.97 -6.50
CA LYS A 237 11.46 22.13 -7.38
C LYS A 237 12.94 22.46 -7.57
N THR A 238 13.82 21.91 -6.73
CA THR A 238 15.27 22.19 -6.80
C THR A 238 16.01 21.31 -7.82
N CYS A 239 15.36 20.26 -8.36
CA CYS A 239 15.93 19.29 -9.31
C CYS A 239 17.24 18.61 -8.84
N ARG A 240 17.58 18.68 -7.55
CA ARG A 240 18.89 18.24 -7.01
C ARG A 240 19.08 16.73 -6.94
N PHE A 241 18.00 15.95 -7.04
CA PHE A 241 18.04 14.48 -7.22
C PHE A 241 18.02 14.07 -8.69
N GLY A 242 18.72 14.82 -9.53
CA GLY A 242 18.80 14.56 -10.98
C GLY A 242 17.47 14.76 -11.71
N GLY A 243 16.64 15.72 -11.27
CA GLY A 243 15.35 16.00 -11.92
C GLY A 243 14.35 14.82 -11.85
N ALA A 244 14.46 13.95 -10.84
CA ALA A 244 13.68 12.71 -10.76
C ALA A 244 12.15 12.89 -10.67
N GLY A 245 11.69 14.09 -10.35
CA GLY A 245 10.28 14.43 -10.14
C GLY A 245 9.78 14.09 -8.74
N SER A 246 8.46 14.07 -8.58
CA SER A 246 7.75 13.60 -7.40
C SER A 246 8.01 12.11 -7.08
N CYS A 247 7.62 11.67 -5.88
CA CYS A 247 7.67 10.25 -5.50
C CYS A 247 6.85 9.40 -6.48
N ARG A 248 5.65 9.87 -6.83
CA ARG A 248 4.76 9.31 -7.84
C ARG A 248 5.47 9.05 -9.18
N GLU A 249 6.13 10.06 -9.74
CA GLU A 249 6.79 9.93 -11.04
C GLU A 249 7.98 8.97 -11.00
N GLN A 250 8.70 8.90 -9.88
CA GLN A 250 9.78 7.93 -9.68
C GLN A 250 9.24 6.49 -9.69
N LEU A 251 8.14 6.25 -8.98
CA LEU A 251 7.50 4.94 -8.88
C LEU A 251 6.88 4.47 -10.19
N LEU A 252 6.02 5.29 -10.80
CA LEU A 252 5.35 4.95 -12.05
C LEU A 252 6.37 4.66 -13.15
N ARG A 253 7.43 5.47 -13.26
CA ARG A 253 8.49 5.26 -14.25
C ARG A 253 9.22 3.95 -14.03
N GLU A 254 9.66 3.67 -12.81
CA GLU A 254 10.51 2.51 -12.55
C GLU A 254 9.72 1.20 -12.58
N VAL A 255 8.54 1.15 -11.96
CA VAL A 255 7.74 -0.07 -11.90
C VAL A 255 7.20 -0.44 -13.28
N SER A 256 6.71 0.54 -14.07
CA SER A 256 6.28 0.28 -15.46
C SER A 256 7.44 -0.23 -16.32
N ARG A 257 8.63 0.36 -16.17
CA ARG A 257 9.86 -0.10 -16.85
C ARG A 257 10.20 -1.54 -16.47
N LEU A 258 10.08 -1.90 -15.20
CA LEU A 258 10.37 -3.26 -14.72
C LEU A 258 9.36 -4.27 -15.26
N ILE A 259 8.06 -3.97 -15.20
CA ILE A 259 7.00 -4.83 -15.75
C ILE A 259 7.25 -5.08 -17.25
N GLU A 260 7.48 -4.01 -18.02
CA GLU A 260 7.73 -4.11 -19.46
C GLU A 260 9.01 -4.88 -19.79
N SER A 261 10.11 -4.61 -19.07
CA SER A 261 11.38 -5.30 -19.31
C SER A 261 11.34 -6.79 -18.92
N CYS A 262 10.69 -7.12 -17.80
CA CYS A 262 10.50 -8.50 -17.37
C CYS A 262 9.60 -9.26 -18.36
N SER A 263 8.51 -8.64 -18.81
CA SER A 263 7.59 -9.30 -19.74
C SER A 263 8.19 -9.50 -21.13
N LYS A 264 8.99 -8.56 -21.63
CA LYS A 264 9.69 -8.71 -22.91
C LYS A 264 10.77 -9.78 -22.86
N SER A 265 11.49 -9.90 -21.74
CA SER A 265 12.58 -10.88 -21.60
C SER A 265 12.07 -12.31 -21.44
N LYS A 266 10.96 -12.53 -20.72
CA LYS A 266 10.34 -13.85 -20.51
C LYS A 266 8.80 -13.74 -20.63
N PRO A 267 8.24 -13.76 -21.85
CA PRO A 267 6.80 -13.54 -22.09
C PRO A 267 5.88 -14.52 -21.35
N ASP A 268 6.30 -15.77 -21.15
CA ASP A 268 5.47 -16.77 -20.48
C ASP A 268 5.57 -16.72 -18.95
N GLN A 269 6.48 -15.91 -18.39
CA GLN A 269 6.69 -15.80 -16.96
C GLN A 269 5.64 -14.88 -16.33
N ASP A 270 4.93 -15.38 -15.31
CA ASP A 270 4.04 -14.57 -14.48
C ASP A 270 4.83 -13.45 -13.77
N ILE A 271 4.21 -12.26 -13.67
CA ILE A 271 4.76 -11.10 -12.98
C ILE A 271 3.77 -10.67 -11.88
N SER A 272 4.30 -10.31 -10.70
CA SER A 272 3.53 -9.67 -9.62
C SER A 272 4.18 -8.35 -9.21
N VAL A 273 3.37 -7.42 -8.71
CA VAL A 273 3.83 -6.19 -8.05
C VAL A 273 3.48 -6.30 -6.57
N THR A 274 4.50 -6.47 -5.73
CA THR A 274 4.34 -6.48 -4.28
C THR A 274 4.78 -5.16 -3.67
N LEU A 275 3.90 -4.52 -2.92
CA LEU A 275 4.12 -3.24 -2.26
C LEU A 275 4.11 -3.47 -0.76
N ALA A 276 5.22 -3.21 -0.07
CA ALA A 276 5.32 -3.39 1.36
C ALA A 276 5.65 -2.05 2.03
N GLY A 277 4.99 -1.79 3.16
CA GLY A 277 5.22 -0.55 3.88
C GLY A 277 4.91 -0.68 5.36
N HIS A 278 5.54 0.17 6.16
CA HIS A 278 5.25 0.31 7.57
C HIS A 278 4.80 1.73 7.89
N SER A 279 3.80 1.90 8.76
CA SER A 279 3.31 3.20 9.20
C SER A 279 2.91 4.09 8.00
N MET A 280 3.47 5.30 7.88
CA MET A 280 3.36 6.16 6.69
C MET A 280 3.68 5.43 5.37
N GLY A 281 4.67 4.53 5.37
CA GLY A 281 5.04 3.77 4.19
C GLY A 281 3.92 2.85 3.69
N SER A 282 3.09 2.33 4.59
CA SER A 282 1.92 1.53 4.23
C SER A 282 0.88 2.33 3.46
N ALA A 283 0.68 3.59 3.83
CA ALA A 283 -0.26 4.46 3.16
C ALA A 283 0.22 4.84 1.75
N LEU A 284 1.52 5.13 1.60
CA LEU A 284 2.14 5.36 0.29
C LEU A 284 2.08 4.11 -0.60
N ALA A 285 2.30 2.93 -0.02
CA ALA A 285 2.17 1.66 -0.74
C ALA A 285 0.75 1.48 -1.29
N LEU A 286 -0.29 1.71 -0.49
CA LEU A 286 -1.68 1.60 -0.93
C LEU A 286 -2.06 2.68 -1.96
N LEU A 287 -1.61 3.92 -1.77
CA LEU A 287 -1.86 5.00 -2.71
C LEU A 287 -1.22 4.72 -4.08
N PHE A 288 0.01 4.19 -4.09
CA PHE A 288 0.68 3.77 -5.33
C PHE A 288 0.00 2.55 -5.97
N ALA A 289 -0.48 1.59 -5.17
CA ALA A 289 -1.22 0.43 -5.68
C ALA A 289 -2.45 0.86 -6.49
N TYR A 290 -3.22 1.78 -5.91
CA TYR A 290 -4.36 2.41 -6.55
C TYR A 290 -3.95 3.14 -7.84
N ASP A 291 -2.94 4.02 -7.77
CA ASP A 291 -2.49 4.82 -8.93
C ASP A 291 -2.01 3.95 -10.10
N LEU A 292 -1.21 2.92 -9.81
CA LEU A 292 -0.69 2.00 -10.82
C LEU A 292 -1.81 1.23 -11.52
N ALA A 293 -2.81 0.76 -10.76
CA ALA A 293 -3.93 0.00 -11.28
C ALA A 293 -4.96 0.89 -12.00
N GLU A 294 -5.25 2.08 -11.47
CA GLU A 294 -6.17 3.06 -12.08
C GLU A 294 -5.66 3.49 -13.46
N LEU A 295 -4.36 3.73 -13.59
CA LEU A 295 -3.73 4.07 -14.88
C LEU A 295 -3.55 2.84 -15.81
N GLY A 296 -3.85 1.63 -15.35
CA GLY A 296 -3.66 0.39 -16.11
C GLY A 296 -2.20 0.08 -16.43
N LEU A 297 -1.26 0.63 -15.66
CA LEU A 297 0.18 0.48 -15.87
C LEU A 297 0.75 -0.82 -15.26
N ASN A 298 -0.08 -1.61 -14.60
CA ASN A 298 0.22 -2.96 -14.16
C ASN A 298 -0.04 -4.02 -15.25
N ARG A 299 -0.01 -3.67 -16.53
CA ARG A 299 -0.17 -4.60 -17.65
C ARG A 299 1.17 -4.96 -18.28
N ASP A 300 1.37 -6.24 -18.53
CA ASP A 300 2.55 -6.72 -19.23
C ASP A 300 2.47 -6.44 -20.75
N SER A 301 3.56 -6.71 -21.48
CA SER A 301 3.61 -6.51 -22.94
C SER A 301 2.61 -7.35 -23.74
N THR A 302 1.99 -8.36 -23.13
CA THR A 302 0.94 -9.19 -23.74
C THR A 302 -0.47 -8.72 -23.36
N GLY A 303 -0.58 -7.69 -22.52
CA GLY A 303 -1.84 -7.13 -22.03
C GLY A 303 -2.39 -7.83 -20.78
N ARG A 304 -1.70 -8.85 -20.24
CA ARG A 304 -2.09 -9.52 -19.00
C ARG A 304 -1.87 -8.58 -17.82
N VAL A 305 -2.81 -8.61 -16.89
CA VAL A 305 -2.77 -7.78 -15.68
C VAL A 305 -1.91 -8.47 -14.63
N ALA A 306 -0.82 -7.82 -14.21
CA ALA A 306 -0.01 -8.24 -13.08
C ALA A 306 -0.78 -7.95 -11.77
N PRO A 307 -0.93 -8.94 -10.87
CA PRO A 307 -1.52 -8.72 -9.55
C PRO A 307 -0.73 -7.66 -8.78
N VAL A 308 -1.45 -6.75 -8.13
CA VAL A 308 -0.88 -5.70 -7.27
C VAL A 308 -1.33 -5.96 -5.83
N THR A 309 -0.37 -6.27 -4.96
CA THR A 309 -0.64 -6.65 -3.57
C THR A 309 0.10 -5.77 -2.60
N VAL A 310 -0.60 -5.25 -1.60
CA VAL A 310 -0.06 -4.41 -0.53
C VAL A 310 0.05 -5.21 0.76
N PHE A 311 1.25 -5.27 1.34
CA PHE A 311 1.49 -5.75 2.71
C PHE A 311 1.75 -4.54 3.61
N SER A 312 0.72 -4.18 4.38
CA SER A 312 0.72 -3.02 5.26
C SER A 312 1.01 -3.44 6.69
N PHE A 313 2.04 -2.87 7.31
CA PHE A 313 2.38 -3.09 8.72
C PHE A 313 2.06 -1.82 9.51
N GLY A 314 1.17 -1.90 10.51
CA GLY A 314 0.77 -0.74 11.30
C GLY A 314 0.23 0.43 10.45
N GLY A 315 -0.33 0.15 9.26
CA GLY A 315 -0.74 1.21 8.34
C GLY A 315 -2.01 1.95 8.79
N PRO A 316 -2.08 3.28 8.65
CA PRO A 316 -3.30 4.05 8.89
C PRO A 316 -4.31 3.89 7.74
N ARG A 317 -5.51 4.43 7.92
CA ARG A 317 -6.50 4.60 6.84
C ARG A 317 -6.02 5.63 5.84
N VAL A 318 -6.28 5.38 4.56
CA VAL A 318 -5.74 6.22 3.47
C VAL A 318 -6.81 7.06 2.80
N GLY A 319 -8.04 6.56 2.70
CA GLY A 319 -9.09 7.25 1.96
C GLY A 319 -10.49 6.90 2.43
N ASN A 320 -11.49 7.38 1.69
CA ASN A 320 -12.89 7.18 2.00
C ASN A 320 -13.45 5.85 1.46
N ALA A 321 -14.74 5.60 1.70
CA ALA A 321 -15.42 4.41 1.19
C ALA A 321 -15.39 4.29 -0.34
N ALA A 322 -15.42 5.40 -1.08
CA ALA A 322 -15.30 5.40 -2.54
C ALA A 322 -13.90 4.97 -3.00
N PHE A 323 -12.84 5.43 -2.31
CA PHE A 323 -11.47 4.96 -2.53
C PHE A 323 -11.34 3.46 -2.28
N LYS A 324 -11.94 2.93 -1.20
CA LYS A 324 -11.99 1.48 -0.96
C LYS A 324 -12.67 0.74 -2.10
N ALA A 325 -13.91 1.12 -2.43
CA ALA A 325 -14.68 0.48 -3.48
C ALA A 325 -13.92 0.47 -4.82
N ARG A 326 -13.24 1.58 -5.14
CA ARG A 326 -12.45 1.67 -6.35
C ARG A 326 -11.21 0.76 -6.33
N CYS A 327 -10.51 0.64 -5.21
CA CYS A 327 -9.42 -0.33 -5.08
C CYS A 327 -9.91 -1.78 -5.30
N ASP A 328 -11.08 -2.11 -4.75
CA ASP A 328 -11.69 -3.44 -4.91
C ASP A 328 -12.07 -3.70 -6.39
N GLU A 329 -12.66 -2.71 -7.08
CA GLU A 329 -12.97 -2.76 -8.52
C GLU A 329 -11.72 -2.96 -9.40
N LEU A 330 -10.61 -2.33 -9.03
CA LEU A 330 -9.33 -2.44 -9.74
C LEU A 330 -8.60 -3.76 -9.46
N GLY A 331 -9.08 -4.57 -8.52
CA GLY A 331 -8.45 -5.82 -8.11
C GLY A 331 -7.17 -5.62 -7.28
N VAL A 332 -7.00 -4.46 -6.65
CA VAL A 332 -5.89 -4.23 -5.71
C VAL A 332 -6.14 -5.03 -4.45
N LYS A 333 -5.17 -5.86 -4.05
CA LYS A 333 -5.24 -6.64 -2.81
C LYS A 333 -4.42 -5.98 -1.72
N ALA A 334 -4.93 -5.91 -0.50
CA ALA A 334 -4.21 -5.37 0.64
C ALA A 334 -4.39 -6.25 1.88
N LEU A 335 -3.28 -6.70 2.46
CA LEU A 335 -3.25 -7.39 3.74
C LEU A 335 -2.70 -6.43 4.79
N ARG A 336 -3.52 -6.08 5.78
CA ARG A 336 -3.20 -5.15 6.86
C ARG A 336 -2.80 -5.95 8.10
N VAL A 337 -1.50 -6.01 8.38
CA VAL A 337 -0.98 -6.53 9.63
C VAL A 337 -1.09 -5.42 10.68
N ALA A 338 -1.99 -5.61 11.64
CA ALA A 338 -2.34 -4.59 12.63
C ALA A 338 -2.23 -5.16 14.04
N ASN A 339 -1.56 -4.45 14.93
CA ASN A 339 -1.64 -4.72 16.37
C ASN A 339 -2.94 -4.12 16.91
N VAL A 340 -3.74 -4.92 17.62
CA VAL A 340 -5.04 -4.51 18.18
C VAL A 340 -4.92 -3.29 19.11
N HIS A 341 -3.75 -3.14 19.75
CA HIS A 341 -3.43 -2.06 20.67
C HIS A 341 -2.71 -0.87 20.03
N ASP A 342 -2.42 -0.92 18.73
CA ASP A 342 -1.76 0.16 18.01
C ASP A 342 -2.79 1.21 17.54
N PRO A 343 -2.77 2.44 18.08
CA PRO A 343 -3.73 3.47 17.72
C PRO A 343 -3.54 4.01 16.31
N ILE A 344 -2.36 3.85 15.69
CA ILE A 344 -2.09 4.35 14.33
C ILE A 344 -2.98 3.65 13.32
N THR A 345 -3.24 2.36 13.53
CA THR A 345 -4.14 1.57 12.69
C THR A 345 -5.58 2.07 12.73
N LYS A 346 -5.98 2.86 13.74
CA LYS A 346 -7.34 3.39 13.92
C LYS A 346 -7.49 4.82 13.39
N LEU A 347 -6.40 5.44 12.94
CA LEU A 347 -6.36 6.80 12.43
C LEU A 347 -6.34 6.83 10.89
N PRO A 348 -6.75 7.94 10.27
CA PRO A 348 -7.58 9.02 10.83
C PRO A 348 -9.05 8.60 11.08
N GLY A 349 -9.75 9.32 11.97
CA GLY A 349 -11.20 9.20 12.14
C GLY A 349 -11.72 8.45 13.37
N ILE A 350 -11.13 8.65 14.56
CA ILE A 350 -11.65 8.11 15.84
C ILE A 350 -13.14 8.49 16.07
N PHE A 351 -13.64 9.58 15.47
CA PHE A 351 -15.02 10.06 15.64
C PHE A 351 -16.03 9.63 14.55
N LEU A 352 -15.61 9.05 13.43
CA LEU A 352 -16.49 8.66 12.32
C LEU A 352 -16.11 7.26 11.84
N ASN A 353 -16.29 6.29 12.73
CA ASN A 353 -16.02 4.89 12.45
C ASN A 353 -17.29 4.13 12.02
N GLU A 354 -17.08 2.96 11.41
CA GLU A 354 -18.07 2.02 10.85
C GLU A 354 -19.28 1.71 11.77
N ALA A 355 -19.14 1.86 13.09
CA ALA A 355 -20.22 1.68 14.08
C ALA A 355 -21.23 2.84 14.17
N THR A 356 -20.90 4.04 13.67
CA THR A 356 -21.82 5.22 13.66
C THR A 356 -22.69 5.29 12.39
N THR A 357 -22.54 4.32 11.49
CA THR A 357 -23.22 4.25 10.19
C THR A 357 -24.74 4.06 10.25
N GLY A 358 -25.29 3.77 11.44
CA GLY A 358 -26.73 3.67 11.67
C GLY A 358 -27.45 5.02 11.75
N LEU A 359 -26.79 6.08 12.22
CA LEU A 359 -27.45 7.36 12.55
C LEU A 359 -27.09 8.53 11.60
N LEU A 360 -26.00 8.44 10.84
CA LEU A 360 -25.49 9.53 9.97
C LEU A 360 -25.34 9.07 8.50
N ARG A 361 -26.47 8.73 7.87
CA ARG A 361 -26.55 8.31 6.46
C ARG A 361 -25.99 9.35 5.44
N PRO A 362 -26.05 10.68 5.66
CA PRO A 362 -25.54 11.67 4.69
C PRO A 362 -24.01 11.86 4.69
N TRP A 363 -23.28 11.35 5.68
CA TRP A 363 -21.82 11.62 5.86
C TRP A 363 -20.91 10.44 5.52
N ARG A 364 -21.47 9.33 5.00
CA ARG A 364 -20.70 8.12 4.64
C ARG A 364 -19.57 8.37 3.63
N GLY A 365 -19.72 9.35 2.73
CA GLY A 365 -18.71 9.70 1.72
C GLY A 365 -17.47 10.42 2.27
N SER A 366 -17.51 10.89 3.52
CA SER A 366 -16.45 11.66 4.16
C SER A 366 -15.75 10.91 5.30
N CYS A 367 -16.09 9.64 5.54
CA CYS A 367 -15.48 8.82 6.58
C CYS A 367 -14.28 8.05 6.01
N TYR A 368 -13.18 8.03 6.75
CA TYR A 368 -12.04 7.17 6.42
C TYR A 368 -12.40 5.70 6.58
N THR A 369 -12.01 4.88 5.60
CA THR A 369 -12.32 3.45 5.56
C THR A 369 -11.05 2.66 5.28
N HIS A 370 -10.92 1.49 5.91
CA HIS A 370 -9.82 0.58 5.60
C HIS A 370 -10.03 -0.10 4.24
N VAL A 371 -8.93 -0.29 3.52
CA VAL A 371 -8.88 -1.10 2.29
C VAL A 371 -8.20 -2.42 2.61
N GLY A 372 -8.77 -3.51 2.09
CA GLY A 372 -8.22 -4.86 2.25
C GLY A 372 -8.60 -5.58 3.55
N VAL A 373 -7.96 -6.74 3.75
CA VAL A 373 -8.23 -7.71 4.81
C VAL A 373 -7.28 -7.47 5.99
N GLU A 374 -7.78 -7.64 7.21
CA GLU A 374 -6.99 -7.48 8.43
C GLU A 374 -6.40 -8.81 8.90
N LEU A 375 -5.10 -8.80 9.22
CA LEU A 375 -4.43 -9.80 10.03
C LEU A 375 -4.16 -9.19 11.41
N PRO A 376 -5.05 -9.42 12.39
CA PRO A 376 -4.87 -8.90 13.73
C PRO A 376 -3.78 -9.68 14.45
N LEU A 377 -2.80 -8.95 15.02
CA LEU A 377 -1.82 -9.48 15.95
C LEU A 377 -2.18 -8.98 17.35
N ASP A 378 -2.37 -9.90 18.29
CA ASP A 378 -2.67 -9.57 19.69
C ASP A 378 -1.45 -9.85 20.56
N PHE A 379 -0.72 -8.80 20.92
CA PHE A 379 0.49 -8.90 21.74
C PHE A 379 0.77 -7.64 22.56
N PHE A 380 1.34 -7.89 23.76
CA PHE A 380 1.82 -6.98 24.79
C PHE A 380 0.92 -5.80 25.23
N LYS A 381 0.63 -5.76 26.53
CA LYS A 381 -0.14 -4.69 27.18
C LYS A 381 0.72 -3.44 27.39
N VAL A 382 0.30 -2.36 26.74
CA VAL A 382 0.37 -0.93 27.07
C VAL A 382 1.46 -0.52 28.08
N GLY A 383 2.45 0.22 27.57
CA GLY A 383 3.40 1.02 28.36
C GLY A 383 4.16 2.05 27.50
N ASP A 384 4.44 1.71 26.23
CA ASP A 384 5.15 2.57 25.28
C ASP A 384 4.53 2.49 23.87
N LEU A 385 4.10 3.63 23.31
CA LEU A 385 3.53 3.74 21.96
C LEU A 385 4.54 3.35 20.88
N ALA A 386 5.83 3.60 21.12
CA ALA A 386 6.89 3.22 20.20
C ALA A 386 7.01 1.70 20.09
N ALA A 387 6.79 0.96 21.18
CA ALA A 387 6.90 -0.49 21.21
C ALA A 387 5.72 -1.20 20.51
N VAL A 388 4.49 -0.68 20.65
CA VAL A 388 3.30 -1.30 20.02
C VAL A 388 3.24 -1.06 18.51
N HIS A 389 3.95 -0.04 18.01
CA HIS A 389 4.04 0.34 16.61
C HIS A 389 5.43 0.02 16.01
N ASP A 390 6.26 -0.75 16.71
CA ASP A 390 7.58 -1.12 16.23
C ASP A 390 7.51 -2.28 15.24
N LEU A 391 7.99 -2.07 14.01
CA LEU A 391 8.01 -3.07 12.95
C LEU A 391 8.78 -4.34 13.35
N GLY A 392 9.87 -4.20 14.11
CA GLY A 392 10.66 -5.33 14.60
C GLY A 392 9.81 -6.29 15.44
N THR A 393 8.91 -5.74 16.26
CA THR A 393 7.98 -6.50 17.08
C THR A 393 6.91 -7.22 16.25
N TYR A 394 6.36 -6.57 15.21
CA TYR A 394 5.46 -7.21 14.25
C TYR A 394 6.15 -8.42 13.57
N ILE A 395 7.39 -8.26 13.09
CA ILE A 395 8.16 -9.33 12.44
C ILE A 395 8.47 -10.45 13.42
N ALA A 396 8.94 -10.13 14.63
CA ALA A 396 9.29 -11.13 15.64
C ALA A 396 8.11 -12.04 15.97
N LEU A 397 6.90 -11.47 16.02
CA LEU A 397 5.68 -12.23 16.27
C LEU A 397 5.24 -13.03 15.06
N LEU A 398 5.35 -12.50 13.86
CA LEU A 398 5.13 -13.30 12.65
C LEU A 398 6.15 -14.45 12.54
N ARG A 399 7.33 -14.35 13.16
CA ARG A 399 8.33 -15.42 13.21
C ARG A 399 8.11 -16.41 14.38
N SER A 400 7.46 -16.01 15.48
CA SER A 400 7.28 -16.88 16.65
C SER A 400 6.05 -17.77 16.54
N ASP A 401 6.22 -19.09 16.40
CA ASP A 401 5.13 -20.08 16.26
C ASP A 401 4.09 -20.10 17.41
N THR A 402 4.27 -19.29 18.45
CA THR A 402 3.33 -19.12 19.55
C THR A 402 2.02 -18.48 19.10
N LYS A 403 0.91 -19.17 19.38
CA LYS A 403 -0.45 -18.65 19.22
C LYS A 403 -0.59 -17.27 19.88
N PRO A 404 -1.28 -16.30 19.27
CA PRO A 404 -1.86 -15.22 20.07
C PRO A 404 -2.81 -15.89 21.07
N HIS A 405 -2.56 -15.67 22.37
CA HIS A 405 -3.46 -16.14 23.40
C HIS A 405 -4.77 -15.36 23.25
N ALA A 406 -5.78 -15.98 22.63
CA ALA A 406 -7.15 -15.54 22.78
C ALA A 406 -7.53 -15.74 24.26
N ALA A 407 -7.30 -14.71 25.08
CA ALA A 407 -7.89 -14.66 26.40
C ALA A 407 -9.40 -14.48 26.19
N ALA A 408 -10.17 -15.50 26.59
CA ALA A 408 -11.62 -15.39 26.62
C ALA A 408 -12.04 -14.15 27.42
N PRO A 409 -13.07 -13.39 27.01
CA PRO A 409 -13.49 -12.21 27.74
C PRO A 409 -14.04 -12.65 29.09
N SER A 410 -13.34 -12.32 30.17
CA SER A 410 -13.93 -12.35 31.50
C SER A 410 -15.07 -11.33 31.52
N ALA A 411 -16.25 -11.77 31.95
CA ALA A 411 -17.52 -11.03 31.92
C ALA A 411 -17.58 -9.82 32.88
N ARG A 412 -16.58 -8.92 32.86
CA ARG A 412 -16.52 -7.76 33.76
C ARG A 412 -16.12 -6.42 33.16
N ASP A 413 -15.91 -6.28 31.86
CA ASP A 413 -15.70 -4.96 31.25
C ASP A 413 -16.64 -4.78 30.04
N ARG A 414 -17.91 -4.49 30.34
CA ARG A 414 -18.76 -3.72 29.45
C ARG A 414 -18.85 -2.33 30.06
N ASP A 415 -17.87 -1.49 29.79
CA ASP A 415 -18.02 -0.05 29.90
C ASP A 415 -17.11 0.63 28.86
N ASP A 416 -17.80 1.23 27.88
CA ASP A 416 -17.48 2.46 27.16
C ASP A 416 -16.01 2.94 27.14
N ASP A 417 -15.19 2.50 26.18
CA ASP A 417 -13.83 3.05 25.97
C ASP A 417 -13.56 3.48 24.52
N GLY A 418 -14.47 4.28 23.96
CA GLY A 418 -14.16 5.12 22.80
C GLY A 418 -13.40 6.42 23.20
N GLY A 419 -13.52 6.83 24.47
CA GLY A 419 -12.99 8.09 24.98
C GLY A 419 -11.54 8.04 25.46
N GLY A 420 -11.08 6.92 26.03
CA GLY A 420 -9.77 6.83 26.70
C GLY A 420 -8.59 6.77 25.72
N VAL A 421 -8.77 6.18 24.54
CA VAL A 421 -7.71 6.12 23.52
C VAL A 421 -7.42 7.50 22.95
N LEU A 422 -8.47 8.26 22.62
CA LEU A 422 -8.32 9.63 22.15
C LEU A 422 -7.75 10.53 23.25
N ALA A 423 -8.22 10.40 24.48
CA ALA A 423 -7.68 11.16 25.61
C ALA A 423 -6.18 10.87 25.80
N LYS A 424 -5.75 9.60 25.68
CA LYS A 424 -4.33 9.23 25.77
C LYS A 424 -3.49 9.72 24.59
N VAL A 425 -4.02 9.66 23.36
CA VAL A 425 -3.34 10.23 22.18
C VAL A 425 -3.24 11.75 22.32
N MET A 426 -4.31 12.43 22.75
CA MET A 426 -4.34 13.88 22.95
C MET A 426 -3.50 14.33 24.15
N GLU A 427 -3.43 13.54 25.23
CA GLU A 427 -2.55 13.80 26.38
C GLU A 427 -1.08 13.64 25.99
N PHE A 428 -0.75 12.60 25.21
CA PHE A 428 0.60 12.39 24.71
C PHE A 428 1.03 13.48 23.71
N VAL A 429 0.16 13.83 22.76
CA VAL A 429 0.36 14.96 21.83
C VAL A 429 0.44 16.28 22.60
N GLY A 430 -0.37 16.46 23.65
CA GLY A 430 -0.35 17.61 24.55
C GLY A 430 0.96 17.75 25.33
N ARG A 431 1.49 16.64 25.88
CA ARG A 431 2.78 16.60 26.58
C ARG A 431 3.96 16.92 25.64
N GLN A 432 3.90 16.49 24.38
CA GLN A 432 4.89 16.83 23.35
C GLN A 432 4.80 18.32 22.94
N ARG A 433 3.59 18.86 22.77
CA ARG A 433 3.37 20.31 22.54
C ARG A 433 3.83 21.20 23.70
N ALA A 434 3.80 20.70 24.93
CA ALA A 434 4.32 21.42 26.10
C ALA A 434 5.86 21.39 26.19
N GLY A 435 6.51 20.39 25.58
CA GLY A 435 7.98 20.30 25.47
C GLY A 435 8.57 21.09 24.29
N ALA A 436 7.74 21.45 23.31
CA ALA A 436 8.11 22.30 22.19
C ALA A 436 7.42 23.66 22.32
N LEU A 437 8.11 24.61 22.96
CA LEU A 437 8.18 26.05 22.66
C LEU A 437 8.14 26.92 23.94
N PRO A 438 8.94 27.99 24.00
CA PRO A 438 8.51 29.27 24.55
C PRO A 438 8.24 30.23 23.39
N TRP A 439 7.01 30.22 22.89
CA TRP A 439 6.47 31.25 21.96
C TRP A 439 5.30 32.02 22.57
N GLN A 440 4.95 31.74 23.82
CA GLN A 440 3.91 32.47 24.54
C GLN A 440 4.35 33.90 24.93
N ASP A 441 5.63 34.27 24.75
CA ASP A 441 6.09 35.67 24.91
C ASP A 441 6.09 36.49 23.61
N ALA A 442 5.83 35.90 22.44
CA ALA A 442 5.78 36.63 21.17
C ALA A 442 4.37 37.15 20.81
N ALA A 443 3.33 36.67 21.48
CA ALA A 443 1.95 37.13 21.27
C ALA A 443 1.56 38.33 22.17
N LEU A 444 2.41 38.73 23.13
CA LEU A 444 2.24 39.92 23.97
C LEU A 444 3.09 41.13 23.51
N GLN A 445 3.85 41.00 22.41
CA GLN A 445 4.63 42.08 21.78
C GLN A 445 4.06 42.51 20.40
N MET A 446 2.90 41.99 19.99
CA MET A 446 2.15 42.45 18.81
C MET A 446 0.78 43.07 19.17
N GLY A 447 0.64 43.55 20.41
CA GLY A 447 -0.44 44.43 20.87
C GLY A 447 0.01 45.88 21.13
N GLY A 448 1.29 46.20 20.88
CA GLY A 448 1.92 47.48 21.21
C GLY A 448 2.36 48.35 20.02
N LEU A 449 1.83 48.10 18.82
CA LEU A 449 2.20 48.81 17.58
C LEU A 449 0.98 49.32 16.80
N VAL A 450 -0.02 49.85 17.52
CA VAL A 450 -1.13 50.66 16.95
C VAL A 450 -1.28 52.01 17.68
N GLN A 451 -0.27 52.45 18.44
CA GLN A 451 -0.35 53.74 19.18
C GLN A 451 0.83 54.71 18.98
N THR A 452 1.69 54.51 17.98
CA THR A 452 2.80 55.46 17.73
C THR A 452 3.13 55.74 16.28
N LEU A 453 2.11 55.75 15.41
CA LEU A 453 2.12 56.58 14.19
C LEU A 453 0.71 57.14 13.97
N GLY A 454 0.26 57.97 14.93
CA GLY A 454 -0.61 59.10 14.56
C GLY A 454 0.26 60.09 13.78
N LEU A 455 -0.23 60.80 12.77
CA LEU A 455 -1.51 61.46 12.63
C LEU A 455 -1.52 62.10 11.23
N ILE A 456 -2.72 62.26 10.66
CA ILE A 456 -3.06 63.22 9.58
C ILE A 456 -2.60 62.83 8.18
#